data_AF-A0A9E2I8S7-F1
#
_entry.id   AF-A0A9E2I8S7-F1
#
_cell.length_a   1.000
_cell.length_b   1.000
_cell.length_c   1.000
_cell.angle_alpha   90.00
_cell.angle_beta   90.00
_cell.angle_gamma   90.00
#
_symmetry.space_group_name_H-M   'P 1'
#
loop_
_entity.id
_entity.type
_entity.pdbx_description
1 polymer ?
#
loop_
_entity_poly.entity_id
_entity_poly.type
_entity_poly.pdbx_seq_one_letter_code
_entity_poly.pdbx_strand_id
1 'polypeptide(L)'
;MKRGGWRMADGGWRMANDLPAPRTTHHSPRTTLTRTPNQMIPVSARRLWFGRALIGAVIFTNVQCAIAFLRSPTVYAPWYELQGAAGEAAIRGFGVLFLMWNVPYVVALIYPHKQRTSLYEAIIMQTIGIIGEAFILWWLPIEYTIARGSIVRFIIFDGGGLIALLLAAWVCKSASNSKRGRDDTDDTSHTRLEK
;
A
#
# COMPACT_ATOMS: atom_id res chain seq x y z
N MET A 1 25.35 -63.79 4.95
CA MET A 1 24.40 -63.08 5.84
C MET A 1 24.35 -61.62 5.42
N LYS A 2 23.26 -61.15 4.79
CA LYS A 2 23.11 -59.73 4.39
C LYS A 2 22.51 -58.96 5.58
N ARG A 3 23.21 -57.93 6.07
CA ARG A 3 22.74 -57.06 7.18
C ARG A 3 21.55 -56.23 6.68
N GLY A 4 20.36 -56.44 7.26
CA GLY A 4 19.19 -55.61 7.02
C GLY A 4 19.40 -54.21 7.61
N GLY A 5 19.27 -53.18 6.79
CA GLY A 5 19.36 -51.78 7.22
C GLY A 5 18.00 -51.21 7.57
N TRP A 6 17.96 -50.31 8.55
CA TRP A 6 16.76 -49.55 8.89
C TRP A 6 16.60 -48.37 7.94
N ARG A 7 15.36 -48.11 7.50
CA ARG A 7 14.98 -46.96 6.69
C ARG A 7 13.72 -46.30 7.26
N MET A 8 13.68 -44.98 7.18
CA MET A 8 12.53 -44.19 7.60
C MET A 8 11.53 -44.12 6.45
N ALA A 9 10.28 -44.51 6.68
CA ALA A 9 9.18 -44.43 5.72
C ALA A 9 7.89 -44.03 6.44
N ASP A 10 7.13 -43.09 5.84
CA ASP A 10 5.82 -42.61 6.33
C ASP A 10 5.81 -42.13 7.80
N GLY A 11 6.94 -41.58 8.26
CA GLY A 11 7.09 -41.06 9.63
C GLY A 11 7.53 -42.10 10.68
N GLY A 12 7.83 -43.35 10.30
CA GLY A 12 8.33 -44.39 11.20
C GLY A 12 9.57 -45.13 10.67
N TRP A 13 10.35 -45.75 11.56
CA TRP A 13 11.50 -46.57 11.19
C TRP A 13 11.07 -48.03 10.92
N ARG A 14 11.40 -48.55 9.74
CA ARG A 14 11.12 -49.94 9.34
C ARG A 14 12.38 -50.61 8.77
N MET A 15 12.43 -51.94 8.84
CA MET A 15 13.49 -52.72 8.20
C MET A 15 13.33 -52.64 6.68
N ALA A 16 14.42 -52.42 5.95
CA ALA A 16 14.37 -52.16 4.51
C ALA A 16 13.74 -53.30 3.68
N ASN A 17 13.72 -54.52 4.22
CA ASN A 17 13.13 -55.69 3.56
C ASN A 17 11.59 -55.73 3.69
N ASP A 18 11.01 -54.93 4.59
CA ASP A 18 9.57 -54.87 4.85
C ASP A 18 8.89 -53.70 4.11
N LEU A 19 9.66 -52.94 3.32
CA LEU A 19 9.12 -51.87 2.48
C LEU A 19 8.49 -52.49 1.22
N PRO A 20 7.26 -52.13 0.85
CA PRO A 20 6.65 -52.59 -0.40
C PRO A 20 7.50 -52.15 -1.60
N ALA A 21 7.60 -53.01 -2.61
CA ALA A 21 8.31 -52.69 -3.84
C ALA A 21 7.78 -51.37 -4.43
N PRO A 22 8.66 -50.49 -4.96
CA PRO A 22 8.24 -49.21 -5.51
C PRO A 22 7.21 -49.45 -6.62
N ARG A 23 6.00 -48.90 -6.45
CA ARG A 23 4.97 -48.93 -7.49
C ARG A 23 5.53 -48.22 -8.72
N THR A 24 5.71 -48.96 -9.80
CA THR A 24 5.91 -48.39 -11.13
C THR A 24 4.59 -47.75 -11.58
N THR A 25 4.41 -46.48 -11.25
CA THR A 25 3.31 -45.70 -11.81
C THR A 25 3.62 -45.45 -13.28
N HIS A 26 2.86 -46.08 -14.17
CA HIS A 26 2.78 -45.67 -15.57
C HIS A 26 2.25 -44.23 -15.61
N HIS A 27 3.17 -43.27 -15.70
CA HIS A 27 2.83 -41.86 -15.83
C HIS A 27 2.42 -41.61 -17.28
N SER A 28 1.12 -41.60 -17.56
CA SER A 28 0.61 -40.95 -18.76
C SER A 28 1.08 -39.47 -18.73
N PRO A 29 1.64 -38.93 -19.82
CA PRO A 29 2.13 -37.56 -19.82
C PRO A 29 0.93 -36.62 -19.67
N ARG A 30 0.77 -36.08 -18.46
CA ARG A 30 -0.18 -35.01 -18.20
C ARG A 30 0.43 -33.76 -18.83
N THR A 31 -0.09 -33.38 -20.00
CA THR A 31 0.24 -32.13 -20.69
C THR A 31 -0.01 -30.99 -19.72
N THR A 32 1.05 -30.56 -19.05
CA THR A 32 0.99 -29.46 -18.10
C THR A 32 0.98 -28.21 -18.95
N LEU A 33 -0.22 -27.73 -19.32
CA LEU A 33 -0.40 -26.37 -19.81
C LEU A 33 0.16 -25.45 -18.73
N THR A 34 1.41 -25.06 -18.88
CA THR A 34 2.06 -24.03 -18.09
C THR A 34 1.28 -22.76 -18.40
N ARG A 35 0.29 -22.45 -17.56
CA ARG A 35 -0.36 -21.14 -17.56
C ARG A 35 0.76 -20.13 -17.35
N THR A 36 1.17 -19.48 -18.43
CA THR A 36 2.15 -18.40 -18.40
C THR A 36 1.66 -17.43 -17.33
N PRO A 37 2.44 -17.18 -16.26
CA PRO A 37 2.04 -16.22 -15.26
C PRO A 37 1.77 -14.91 -16.00
N ASN A 38 0.57 -14.37 -15.81
CA ASN A 38 0.10 -13.14 -16.42
C ASN A 38 1.24 -12.12 -16.38
N GLN A 39 1.89 -11.85 -17.52
CA GLN A 39 3.09 -11.04 -17.62
C GLN A 39 2.68 -9.60 -17.28
N MET A 40 2.82 -9.21 -16.00
CA MET A 40 2.59 -7.82 -15.59
C MET A 40 3.68 -6.97 -16.23
N ILE A 41 3.29 -5.93 -17.00
CA ILE A 41 4.26 -5.02 -17.58
C ILE A 41 4.95 -4.26 -16.45
N PRO A 42 6.27 -4.39 -16.24
CA PRO A 42 6.97 -3.71 -15.16
C PRO A 42 6.83 -2.19 -15.32
N VAL A 43 6.58 -1.49 -14.21
CA VAL A 43 6.51 -0.04 -14.18
C VAL A 43 7.87 0.54 -14.57
N SER A 44 7.89 1.47 -15.54
CA SER A 44 9.13 2.13 -15.96
C SER A 44 9.83 2.83 -14.77
N ALA A 45 11.16 2.82 -14.76
CA ALA A 45 11.94 3.47 -13.69
C ALA A 45 11.57 4.95 -13.48
N ARG A 46 11.28 5.69 -14.57
CA ARG A 46 10.85 7.10 -14.50
C ARG A 46 9.55 7.27 -13.72
N ARG A 47 8.53 6.45 -14.02
CA ARG A 47 7.24 6.44 -13.31
C ARG A 47 7.41 6.10 -11.83
N LEU A 48 8.29 5.15 -11.51
CA LEU A 48 8.60 4.78 -10.13
C LEU A 48 9.24 5.94 -9.35
N TRP A 49 10.25 6.60 -9.92
CA TRP A 49 10.90 7.75 -9.29
C TRP A 49 9.95 8.94 -9.14
N PHE A 50 9.09 9.19 -10.13
CA PHE A 50 8.06 10.22 -10.02
C PHE A 50 7.06 9.93 -8.90
N GLY A 51 6.56 8.70 -8.79
CA GLY A 51 5.70 8.29 -7.68
C GLY A 51 6.38 8.43 -6.32
N ARG A 52 7.67 8.10 -6.22
CA ARG A 52 8.47 8.32 -5.00
C ARG A 52 8.66 9.79 -4.68
N ALA A 53 8.87 10.64 -5.67
CA ALA A 53 9.00 12.08 -5.45
C ALA A 53 7.70 12.67 -4.89
N LEU A 54 6.54 12.25 -5.40
CA LEU A 54 5.24 12.66 -4.87
C LEU A 54 5.05 12.23 -3.40
N ILE A 55 5.29 10.96 -3.08
CA ILE A 55 5.19 10.46 -1.70
C ILE A 55 6.22 11.16 -0.79
N GLY A 56 7.44 11.35 -1.29
CA GLY A 56 8.53 12.03 -0.58
C GLY A 56 8.21 13.49 -0.28
N ALA A 57 7.52 14.20 -1.18
CA ALA A 57 7.06 15.56 -0.94
C ALA A 57 6.05 15.61 0.22
N VAL A 58 5.10 14.66 0.27
CA VAL A 58 4.13 14.55 1.37
C VAL A 58 4.82 14.25 2.70
N ILE A 59 5.82 13.37 2.72
CA ILE A 59 6.61 13.09 3.93
C ILE A 59 7.36 14.35 4.37
N PHE A 60 8.04 15.00 3.43
CA PHE A 60 8.85 16.18 3.72
C PHE A 60 8.03 17.30 4.34
N THR A 61 6.87 17.64 3.77
CA THR A 61 6.01 18.68 4.31
C THR A 61 5.46 18.30 5.69
N ASN A 62 5.01 17.05 5.88
CA ASN A 62 4.53 16.58 7.18
C ASN A 62 5.62 16.65 8.26
N VAL A 63 6.83 16.19 7.95
CA VAL A 63 7.96 16.22 8.89
C VAL A 63 8.40 17.65 9.20
N GLN A 64 8.36 18.55 8.21
CA GLN A 64 8.63 19.97 8.43
C GLN A 64 7.63 20.58 9.42
N CYS A 65 6.32 20.33 9.23
CA CYS A 65 5.27 20.76 10.15
C CYS A 65 5.47 20.18 11.56
N ALA A 66 5.79 18.88 11.65
CA ALA A 66 6.09 18.24 12.93
C ALA A 66 7.22 18.94 13.69
N ILE A 67 8.35 19.17 13.02
CA ILE A 67 9.51 19.83 13.62
C ILE A 67 9.15 21.25 14.07
N ALA A 68 8.41 21.99 13.25
CA ALA A 68 7.97 23.34 13.57
C ALA A 68 7.08 23.38 14.82
N PHE A 69 6.08 22.51 14.90
CA PHE A 69 5.15 22.42 16.03
C PHE A 69 5.84 21.95 17.31
N LEU A 70 6.80 21.03 17.23
CA LEU A 70 7.55 20.56 18.40
C LEU A 70 8.52 21.61 18.94
N ARG A 71 9.20 22.36 18.06
CA ARG A 71 10.25 23.32 18.46
C ARG A 71 9.72 24.69 18.85
N SER A 72 8.65 25.16 18.21
CA SER A 72 8.17 26.54 18.38
C SER A 72 6.66 26.61 18.66
N PRO A 73 6.12 25.83 19.61
CA PRO A 73 4.67 25.73 19.81
C PRO A 73 4.02 27.05 20.24
N THR A 74 4.76 27.94 20.89
CA THR A 74 4.28 29.29 21.27
C THR A 74 3.93 30.16 20.07
N VAL A 75 4.60 29.95 18.93
CA VAL A 75 4.29 30.65 17.67
C VAL A 75 3.01 30.12 17.04
N TYR A 76 2.72 28.83 17.26
CA TYR A 76 1.63 28.12 16.59
C TYR A 76 0.33 28.08 17.41
N ALA A 77 0.40 28.07 18.75
CA ALA A 77 -0.77 28.00 19.63
C ALA A 77 -1.80 29.13 19.41
N PRO A 78 -1.40 30.41 19.20
CA PRO A 78 -2.37 31.48 18.94
C PRO A 78 -3.20 31.26 17.67
N TRP A 79 -2.69 30.52 16.69
CA TRP A 79 -3.44 30.20 15.46
C TRP A 79 -4.58 29.22 15.68
N TYR A 80 -4.65 28.60 16.86
CA TYR A 80 -5.75 27.76 17.32
C TYR A 80 -6.50 28.41 18.48
N GLU A 81 -6.24 29.69 18.74
CA GLU A 81 -6.80 30.44 19.88
C GLU A 81 -6.49 29.77 21.23
N LEU A 82 -5.38 29.03 21.27
CA LEU A 82 -4.87 28.37 22.47
C LEU A 82 -3.81 29.24 23.14
N GLN A 83 -3.71 29.12 24.47
CA GLN A 83 -2.78 29.91 25.26
C GLN A 83 -2.17 29.13 26.42
N GLY A 84 -1.05 29.63 26.92
CA GLY A 84 -0.32 29.06 28.05
C GLY A 84 0.21 27.64 27.79
N ALA A 85 0.63 26.99 28.88
CA ALA A 85 1.30 25.70 28.82
C ALA A 85 0.43 24.60 28.18
N ALA A 86 -0.88 24.63 28.43
CA ALA A 86 -1.83 23.67 27.84
C ALA A 86 -1.91 23.82 26.31
N GLY A 87 -1.97 25.06 25.81
CA GLY A 87 -1.95 25.34 24.37
C GLY A 87 -0.67 24.85 23.70
N GLU A 88 0.48 25.14 24.30
CA GLU A 88 1.74 24.64 23.76
C GLU A 88 1.83 23.11 23.74
N ALA A 89 1.33 22.45 24.80
CA ALA A 89 1.30 20.99 24.87
C ALA A 89 0.41 20.40 23.76
N ALA A 90 -0.75 21.00 23.48
CA ALA A 90 -1.61 20.59 22.38
C ALA A 90 -0.91 20.70 21.02
N ILE A 91 -0.20 21.80 20.76
CA ILE A 91 0.57 21.97 19.52
C ILE A 91 1.71 20.96 19.41
N ARG A 92 2.45 20.70 20.48
CA ARG A 92 3.47 19.63 20.48
C ARG A 92 2.83 18.28 20.18
N GLY A 93 1.63 18.02 20.70
CA GLY A 93 0.81 16.87 20.37
C GLY A 93 0.50 16.76 18.87
N PHE A 94 0.11 17.86 18.23
CA PHE A 94 -0.06 17.90 16.76
C PHE A 94 1.25 17.54 16.06
N GLY A 95 2.39 18.08 16.52
CA GLY A 95 3.69 17.74 15.97
C GLY A 95 4.02 16.24 16.03
N VAL A 96 3.68 15.57 17.14
CA VAL A 96 3.81 14.10 17.27
C VAL A 96 2.87 13.38 16.30
N LEU A 97 1.63 13.86 16.16
CA LEU A 97 0.63 13.27 15.29
C LEU A 97 1.07 13.29 13.81
N PHE A 98 1.66 14.40 13.37
CA PHE A 98 2.30 14.50 12.06
C PHE A 98 3.42 13.46 11.86
N LEU A 99 4.24 13.17 12.87
CA LEU A 99 5.26 12.11 12.78
C LEU A 99 4.61 10.73 12.73
N MET A 100 3.59 10.48 13.55
CA MET A 100 2.90 9.18 13.61
C MET A 100 2.31 8.80 12.25
N TRP A 101 1.69 9.76 11.56
CA TRP A 101 1.07 9.54 10.26
C TRP A 101 2.07 9.27 9.13
N ASN A 102 3.38 9.48 9.34
CA ASN A 102 4.39 9.18 8.33
C ASN A 102 4.71 7.69 8.16
N VAL A 103 4.34 6.83 9.12
CA VAL A 103 4.66 5.39 9.08
C VAL A 103 4.22 4.73 7.76
N PRO A 104 2.94 4.82 7.32
CA PRO A 104 2.53 4.24 6.04
C PRO A 104 3.17 4.96 4.84
N TYR A 105 3.45 6.26 4.91
CA TYR A 105 4.10 6.99 3.82
C TYR A 105 5.53 6.47 3.58
N VAL A 106 6.31 6.24 4.64
CA VAL A 106 7.69 5.74 4.53
C VAL A 106 7.71 4.34 3.93
N VAL A 107 6.82 3.45 4.38
CA VAL A 107 6.67 2.10 3.84
C VAL A 107 6.31 2.16 2.35
N ALA A 108 5.31 2.96 1.99
CA ALA A 108 4.92 3.20 0.60
C ALA A 108 6.05 3.82 -0.24
N LEU A 109 6.90 4.69 0.32
CA LEU A 109 8.03 5.29 -0.40
C LEU A 109 9.12 4.27 -0.75
N ILE A 110 9.44 3.35 0.17
CA ILE A 110 10.49 2.37 -0.03
C ILE A 110 10.06 1.36 -1.11
N TYR A 111 8.83 0.85 -1.08
CA TYR A 111 8.36 -0.17 -2.04
C TYR A 111 6.97 0.13 -2.63
N PRO A 112 6.76 1.23 -3.39
CA PRO A 112 5.43 1.71 -3.78
C PRO A 112 4.65 0.74 -4.68
N HIS A 113 5.33 -0.11 -5.45
CA HIS A 113 4.66 -1.12 -6.26
C HIS A 113 4.27 -2.37 -5.45
N LYS A 114 5.11 -2.79 -4.49
CA LYS A 114 4.90 -4.03 -3.74
C LYS A 114 3.98 -3.81 -2.53
N GLN A 115 4.08 -2.66 -1.87
CA GLN A 115 3.35 -2.34 -0.64
C GLN A 115 2.16 -1.41 -0.94
N ARG A 116 1.26 -1.87 -1.81
CA ARG A 116 0.03 -1.14 -2.16
C ARG A 116 -0.87 -0.90 -0.97
N THR A 117 -0.92 -1.86 -0.05
CA THR A 117 -1.68 -1.73 1.20
C THR A 117 -1.28 -0.47 1.94
N SER A 118 0.02 -0.21 2.09
CA SER A 118 0.50 0.96 2.81
C SER A 118 0.20 2.28 2.09
N LEU A 119 0.24 2.28 0.77
CA LEU A 119 -0.22 3.44 -0.01
C LEU A 119 -1.73 3.68 0.12
N TYR A 120 -2.54 2.63 0.22
CA TYR A 120 -3.98 2.77 0.47
C TYR A 120 -4.28 3.20 1.91
N GLU A 121 -3.56 2.68 2.90
CA GLU A 121 -3.64 3.15 4.30
C GLU A 121 -3.36 4.64 4.39
N ALA A 122 -2.30 5.11 3.73
CA ALA A 122 -1.94 6.51 3.59
C ALA A 122 -3.08 7.36 2.98
N ILE A 123 -3.67 6.89 1.86
CA ILE A 123 -4.79 7.57 1.19
C ILE A 123 -6.03 7.64 2.10
N ILE A 124 -6.37 6.53 2.76
CA ILE A 124 -7.53 6.46 3.66
C ILE A 124 -7.32 7.38 4.85
N MET A 125 -6.14 7.36 5.46
CA MET A 125 -5.78 8.21 6.58
C MET A 125 -5.95 9.70 6.24
N GLN A 126 -5.42 10.14 5.10
CA GLN A 126 -5.56 11.54 4.65
C GLN A 126 -7.02 11.90 4.36
N THR A 127 -7.79 10.94 3.81
CA THR A 127 -9.23 11.14 3.57
C THR A 127 -9.99 11.32 4.89
N ILE A 128 -9.65 10.53 5.91
CA ILE A 128 -10.21 10.68 7.26
C ILE A 128 -9.85 12.04 7.85
N GLY A 129 -8.61 12.51 7.66
CA GLY A 129 -8.16 13.84 8.07
C GLY A 129 -9.05 14.95 7.50
N ILE A 130 -9.16 15.01 6.17
CA ILE A 130 -9.98 16.02 5.47
C ILE A 130 -11.44 15.99 5.93
N ILE A 131 -12.04 14.79 6.03
CA ILE A 131 -13.44 14.66 6.47
C ILE A 131 -13.58 15.13 7.92
N GLY A 132 -12.68 14.69 8.80
CA GLY A 132 -12.67 15.08 10.21
C GLY A 132 -12.53 16.59 10.39
N GLU A 133 -11.62 17.22 9.66
CA GLU A 133 -11.40 18.67 9.67
C GLU A 133 -12.60 19.43 9.13
N ALA A 134 -13.24 18.94 8.06
CA ALA A 134 -14.48 19.52 7.56
C ALA A 134 -15.60 19.45 8.61
N PHE A 135 -15.73 18.34 9.34
CA PHE A 135 -16.67 18.23 10.45
C PHE A 135 -16.34 19.19 11.60
N ILE A 136 -15.07 19.33 11.97
CA ILE A 136 -14.65 20.30 12.98
C ILE A 136 -15.01 21.72 12.54
N LEU A 137 -14.73 22.09 11.28
CA LEU A 137 -15.04 23.41 10.74
C LEU A 137 -16.56 23.68 10.70
N TRP A 138 -17.35 22.64 10.43
CA TRP A 138 -18.81 22.73 10.44
C TRP A 138 -19.37 23.02 11.84
N TRP A 139 -18.80 22.39 12.87
CA TRP A 139 -19.27 22.53 14.25
C TRP A 139 -18.66 23.72 15.00
N LEU A 140 -17.51 24.24 14.55
CA LEU A 140 -16.83 25.34 15.22
C LEU A 140 -17.61 26.66 15.01
N PRO A 141 -17.99 27.39 16.08
CA PRO A 141 -18.70 28.66 15.94
C PRO A 141 -17.94 29.68 15.08
N ILE A 142 -18.66 30.57 14.41
CA ILE A 142 -18.11 31.48 13.38
C ILE A 142 -17.15 32.52 13.98
N GLU A 143 -17.28 32.80 15.27
CA GLU A 143 -16.49 33.77 16.03
C GLU A 143 -15.02 33.36 16.15
N TYR A 144 -14.72 32.05 16.12
CA TYR A 144 -13.37 31.48 16.16
C TYR A 144 -12.65 31.61 14.81
N THR A 145 -12.63 32.82 14.25
CA THR A 145 -12.16 33.08 12.87
C THR A 145 -10.70 32.67 12.65
N ILE A 146 -9.85 32.79 13.67
CA ILE A 146 -8.43 32.43 13.58
C ILE A 146 -8.29 30.91 13.54
N ALA A 147 -8.93 30.20 14.48
CA ALA A 147 -8.91 28.74 14.53
C ALA A 147 -9.56 28.11 13.28
N ARG A 148 -10.69 28.66 12.82
CA ARG A 148 -11.33 28.26 11.54
C ARG A 148 -10.37 28.39 10.37
N GLY A 149 -9.63 29.50 10.28
CA GLY A 149 -8.61 29.70 9.26
C GLY A 149 -7.51 28.63 9.31
N SER A 150 -7.11 28.20 10.50
CA SER A 150 -6.11 27.13 10.66
C SER A 150 -6.64 25.76 10.25
N ILE A 151 -7.89 25.43 10.57
CA ILE A 151 -8.55 24.20 10.11
C ILE A 151 -8.66 24.18 8.58
N VAL A 152 -8.98 25.31 7.94
CA VAL A 152 -9.01 25.40 6.47
C VAL A 152 -7.61 25.16 5.86
N ARG A 153 -6.54 25.67 6.47
CA ARG A 153 -5.16 25.40 6.01
C ARG A 153 -4.84 23.91 6.08
N PHE A 154 -5.31 23.23 7.12
CA PHE A 154 -5.18 21.79 7.25
C PHE A 154 -5.93 21.02 6.15
N ILE A 155 -7.19 21.37 5.88
CA ILE A 155 -7.98 20.76 4.79
C ILE A 155 -7.25 20.90 3.44
N ILE A 156 -6.68 22.07 3.17
CA ILE A 156 -5.92 22.32 1.93
C ILE A 156 -4.63 21.50 1.92
N PHE A 157 -3.91 21.46 3.04
CA PHE A 157 -2.66 20.72 3.19
C PHE A 157 -2.87 19.22 2.99
N ASP A 158 -3.83 18.64 3.71
CA ASP A 158 -4.23 17.24 3.64
C ASP A 158 -4.79 16.89 2.25
N GLY A 159 -5.61 17.79 1.68
CA GLY A 159 -6.12 17.66 0.31
C GLY A 159 -5.00 17.60 -0.73
N GLY A 160 -3.99 18.46 -0.61
CA GLY A 160 -2.80 18.43 -1.46
C GLY A 160 -2.03 17.11 -1.33
N GLY A 161 -1.85 16.64 -0.09
CA GLY A 161 -1.24 15.34 0.19
C GLY A 161 -2.00 14.18 -0.44
N LEU A 162 -3.33 14.16 -0.28
CA LEU A 162 -4.21 13.15 -0.86
C LEU A 162 -4.11 13.11 -2.38
N ILE A 163 -4.14 14.27 -3.04
CA ILE A 163 -3.98 14.37 -4.50
C ILE A 163 -2.62 13.80 -4.92
N ALA A 164 -1.53 14.15 -4.24
CA ALA A 164 -0.20 13.62 -4.53
C ALA A 164 -0.13 12.09 -4.37
N LEU A 165 -0.74 11.54 -3.32
CA LEU A 165 -0.78 10.09 -3.06
C LEU A 165 -1.63 9.34 -4.10
N LEU A 166 -2.79 9.89 -4.50
CA LEU A 166 -3.63 9.33 -5.56
C LEU A 166 -2.89 9.32 -6.91
N LEU A 167 -2.20 10.41 -7.24
CA LEU A 167 -1.34 10.48 -8.43
C LEU A 167 -0.20 9.46 -8.36
N ALA A 168 0.45 9.30 -7.21
CA ALA A 168 1.49 8.30 -7.01
C ALA A 168 0.94 6.87 -7.20
N ALA A 169 -0.25 6.57 -6.68
CA ALA A 169 -0.92 5.29 -6.83
C ALA A 169 -1.23 4.99 -8.31
N TRP A 170 -1.75 5.98 -9.02
CA TRP A 170 -2.06 5.90 -10.45
C TRP A 170 -0.81 5.69 -11.30
N VAL A 171 0.23 6.52 -11.12
CA VAL A 171 1.48 6.41 -11.88
C VAL A 171 2.20 5.10 -11.57
N CYS A 172 2.14 4.60 -10.35
CA CYS A 172 2.77 3.33 -10.01
C CYS A 172 1.98 2.12 -10.51
N LYS A 173 0.71 2.21 -10.93
CA LYS A 173 -0.10 1.04 -11.35
C LYS A 173 0.52 0.33 -12.57
N SER A 174 0.86 -0.96 -12.40
CA SER A 174 1.26 -1.83 -13.53
C SER A 174 0.05 -2.07 -14.43
N ALA A 175 0.24 -1.91 -15.74
CA ALA A 175 -0.77 -2.31 -16.71
C ALA A 175 -0.84 -3.84 -16.73
N SER A 176 -1.92 -4.41 -16.21
CA SER A 176 -2.27 -5.82 -16.44
C SER A 176 -2.74 -5.93 -17.88
N ASN A 177 -2.11 -6.79 -18.68
CA ASN A 177 -2.51 -7.05 -20.06
C ASN A 177 -3.81 -7.89 -20.10
N SER A 178 -4.92 -7.32 -19.63
CA SER A 178 -6.23 -7.97 -19.55
C SER A 178 -7.08 -7.74 -20.81
N LYS A 179 -6.44 -7.70 -21.99
CA LYS A 179 -7.11 -7.57 -23.30
C LYS A 179 -6.59 -8.57 -24.35
N ARG A 180 -6.14 -9.76 -23.94
CA ARG A 180 -5.75 -10.84 -24.87
C ARG A 180 -6.36 -12.17 -24.46
N GLY A 181 -7.69 -12.20 -24.46
CA GLY A 181 -8.47 -13.42 -24.20
C GLY A 181 -9.93 -13.33 -24.66
N ARG A 182 -10.27 -12.33 -25.48
CA ARG A 182 -11.60 -12.18 -26.09
C ARG A 182 -11.56 -12.27 -27.64
N ASP A 183 -10.42 -12.62 -28.22
CA ASP A 183 -10.26 -12.87 -29.66
C ASP A 183 -10.11 -14.36 -30.01
N ASP A 184 -9.85 -15.26 -29.05
CA ASP A 184 -9.62 -16.68 -29.33
C ASP A 184 -10.90 -17.55 -29.32
N THR A 185 -12.08 -16.94 -29.25
CA THR A 185 -13.37 -17.67 -29.23
C THR A 185 -14.21 -17.53 -30.51
N ASP A 186 -13.70 -16.90 -31.57
CA ASP A 186 -14.44 -16.74 -32.82
C ASP A 186 -13.90 -17.60 -34.00
N ASP A 187 -12.84 -18.37 -33.78
CA ASP A 187 -12.19 -19.18 -34.84
C ASP A 187 -12.38 -20.69 -34.67
N THR A 188 -13.56 -21.14 -34.26
CA THR A 188 -13.87 -22.59 -34.22
C THR A 188 -15.23 -22.98 -34.78
N SER A 189 -15.95 -22.06 -35.44
CA SER A 189 -17.25 -22.33 -36.07
C SER A 189 -17.18 -22.68 -37.56
N HIS A 190 -16.01 -22.64 -38.21
CA HIS A 190 -15.87 -22.97 -39.64
C HIS A 190 -14.92 -24.13 -39.91
N THR A 191 -15.23 -25.36 -39.45
CA THR A 191 -14.59 -26.57 -40.02
C THR A 191 -15.33 -27.89 -39.76
N ARG A 192 -16.66 -27.86 -39.56
CA ARG A 192 -17.41 -29.12 -39.43
C ARG A 192 -18.74 -29.13 -40.18
N LEU A 193 -18.69 -28.79 -41.46
CA LEU A 193 -19.67 -29.23 -42.45
C LEU A 193 -18.95 -29.31 -43.80
N GLU A 194 -18.20 -30.39 -44.04
CA GLU A 194 -18.04 -30.98 -45.37
C GLU A 194 -17.27 -32.30 -45.29
N LYS A 195 -17.93 -33.34 -45.84
CA LYS A 195 -17.52 -34.73 -46.08
C LYS A 195 -17.73 -35.74 -44.95
#